data_AF-A0A959GI25-F1
#
_entry.id   AF-A0A959GI25-F1
#
_cell.length_a   1.000
_cell.length_b   1.000
_cell.length_c   1.000
_cell.angle_alpha   90.00
_cell.angle_beta   90.00
_cell.angle_gamma   90.00
#
_symmetry.space_group_name_H-M   'P 1'
#
loop_
_entity.id
_entity.type
_entity.pdbx_description
1 polymer ?
#
loop_
_entity_poly.entity_id
_entity_poly.type
_entity_poly.pdbx_seq_one_letter_code
_entity_poly.pdbx_strand_id
1 'polypeptide(L)'
;MPTTFSTQEKALAWSVHIFTATGILAVFMALLAVGAHDFRTAMFWLLAALLIDGVDGTLARRFRVTEVLPNVSGKNIDFVIDFASYAIVPAYMIYESGLMEGPWNLA
;
A
#
# COMPACT_ATOMS: atom_id res chain seq x y z
N MET A 1 6.17 34.31 -2.84
CA MET A 1 6.96 34.02 -4.07
C MET A 1 6.54 32.63 -4.53
N PRO A 2 6.08 32.41 -5.78
CA PRO A 2 5.94 31.05 -6.25
C PRO A 2 7.35 30.44 -6.33
N THR A 3 7.65 29.49 -5.46
CA THR A 3 8.90 28.73 -5.52
C THR A 3 8.83 27.82 -6.74
N THR A 4 9.51 28.20 -7.82
CA THR A 4 9.64 27.33 -8.99
C THR A 4 10.58 26.19 -8.65
N PHE A 5 10.03 25.03 -8.29
CA PHE A 5 10.79 23.79 -8.09
C PHE A 5 11.44 23.34 -9.40
N SER A 6 12.67 22.82 -9.29
CA SER A 6 13.45 22.29 -10.39
C SER A 6 12.86 21.00 -10.98
N THR A 7 13.27 20.64 -12.19
CA THR A 7 12.90 19.36 -12.82
C THR A 7 13.32 18.16 -11.97
N GLN A 8 14.47 18.26 -11.28
CA GLN A 8 15.00 17.20 -10.43
C GLN A 8 14.11 16.98 -9.19
N GLU A 9 13.68 18.05 -8.52
CA GLU A 9 12.78 17.96 -7.37
C GLU A 9 11.44 17.35 -7.76
N LYS A 10 10.89 17.73 -8.92
CA LYS A 10 9.66 17.13 -9.46
C LYS A 10 9.84 15.66 -9.78
N ALA A 11 10.97 15.27 -10.38
CA ALA A 11 11.26 13.87 -10.69
C ALA A 11 11.37 13.03 -9.40
N LEU A 12 12.03 13.55 -8.36
CA LEU A 12 12.08 12.91 -7.04
C LEU A 12 10.69 12.76 -6.43
N ALA A 13 9.86 13.80 -6.47
CA ALA A 13 8.50 13.74 -5.94
C ALA A 13 7.63 12.70 -6.67
N TRP A 14 7.74 12.61 -8.00
CA TRP A 14 7.08 11.54 -8.76
C TRP A 14 7.61 10.15 -8.44
N SER A 15 8.91 10.01 -8.19
CA SER A 15 9.49 8.72 -7.81
C SER A 15 8.94 8.20 -6.48
N VAL A 16 8.59 9.08 -5.54
CA VAL A 16 7.91 8.69 -4.30
C VAL A 16 6.54 8.09 -4.60
N HIS A 17 5.72 8.70 -5.46
CA HIS A 17 4.42 8.14 -5.84
C HIS A 17 4.52 6.80 -6.58
N ILE A 18 5.53 6.65 -7.44
CA ILE A 18 5.78 5.37 -8.12
C ILE A 18 6.15 4.30 -7.09
N PHE A 19 7.01 4.66 -6.12
CA PHE A 19 7.40 3.76 -5.05
C PHE A 19 6.20 3.35 -4.19
N THR A 20 5.37 4.29 -3.73
CA THR A 20 4.08 4.01 -3.07
C THR A 20 3.26 3.01 -3.87
N ALA A 21 3.07 3.28 -5.18
CA ALA A 21 2.25 2.44 -6.04
C ALA A 21 2.76 0.98 -6.13
N THR A 22 4.04 0.71 -5.84
CA THR A 22 4.54 -0.69 -5.78
C THR A 22 3.93 -1.50 -4.65
N GLY A 23 3.39 -0.86 -3.60
CA GLY A 23 2.69 -1.53 -2.50
C GLY A 23 1.52 -2.39 -2.96
N ILE A 24 0.87 -2.04 -4.07
CA ILE A 24 -0.21 -2.85 -4.65
C ILE A 24 0.27 -4.24 -5.10
N LEU A 25 1.54 -4.36 -5.51
CA LEU A 25 2.12 -5.65 -5.89
C LEU A 25 2.27 -6.54 -4.65
N ALA A 26 2.71 -5.98 -3.52
CA ALA A 26 2.78 -6.72 -2.26
C ALA A 26 1.38 -7.16 -1.80
N VAL A 27 0.38 -6.29 -1.86
CA VAL A 27 -1.02 -6.63 -1.59
C VAL A 27 -1.51 -7.77 -2.49
N PHE A 28 -1.27 -7.67 -3.80
CA PHE A 28 -1.70 -8.70 -4.75
C PHE A 28 -1.03 -10.05 -4.48
N MET A 29 0.27 -10.05 -4.17
CA MET A 29 0.98 -11.26 -3.78
C MET A 29 0.46 -11.85 -2.46
N ALA A 30 0.03 -11.01 -1.51
CA ALA A 30 -0.62 -11.47 -0.30
C ALA A 30 -1.96 -12.17 -0.61
N LEU A 31 -2.78 -11.62 -1.49
CA LEU A 31 -4.03 -12.26 -1.93
C LEU A 31 -3.77 -13.62 -2.58
N LEU A 32 -2.78 -13.72 -3.48
CA LEU A 32 -2.43 -14.99 -4.12
C LEU A 32 -1.97 -16.03 -3.09
N ALA A 33 -1.18 -15.61 -2.09
CA ALA A 33 -0.72 -16.50 -1.03
C ALA A 33 -1.86 -16.97 -0.12
N VAL A 34 -2.82 -16.08 0.21
CA VAL A 34 -4.05 -16.43 0.94
C VAL A 34 -4.85 -17.49 0.17
N GLY A 35 -5.08 -17.28 -1.14
CA GLY A 35 -5.81 -18.25 -1.97
C GLY A 35 -5.08 -19.59 -2.17
N ALA A 36 -3.79 -19.64 -1.90
CA ALA A 36 -3.00 -20.87 -1.84
C ALA A 36 -2.95 -21.49 -0.42
N HIS A 37 -3.69 -20.94 0.54
CA HIS A 37 -3.62 -21.24 1.97
C HIS A 37 -2.21 -21.14 2.59
N ASP A 38 -1.30 -20.39 1.97
CA ASP A 38 0.02 -20.07 2.52
C ASP A 38 -0.05 -18.74 3.30
N PHE A 39 -0.68 -18.81 4.47
CA PHE A 39 -0.89 -17.64 5.33
C PHE A 39 0.42 -17.04 5.83
N ARG A 40 1.49 -17.82 5.92
CA ARG A 40 2.81 -17.32 6.32
C ARG A 40 3.39 -16.40 5.25
N THR A 41 3.35 -16.84 3.99
CA THR A 41 3.80 -16.01 2.86
C THR A 41 2.90 -14.79 2.69
N ALA A 42 1.59 -14.93 2.86
CA ALA A 42 0.67 -13.79 2.87
C ALA A 42 1.07 -12.74 3.92
N MET A 43 1.43 -13.18 5.13
CA MET A 43 1.87 -12.25 6.17
C MET A 43 3.20 -11.56 5.86
N PHE A 44 4.14 -12.25 5.21
CA PHE A 44 5.37 -11.61 4.75
C PHE A 44 5.08 -10.53 3.70
N TRP A 45 4.14 -10.75 2.80
CA TRP A 45 3.74 -9.75 1.82
C TRP A 45 3.02 -8.55 2.45
N LEU A 46 2.20 -8.76 3.47
CA LEU A 46 1.60 -7.67 4.24
C LEU A 46 2.66 -6.87 5.01
N LEU A 47 3.67 -7.53 5.58
CA LEU A 47 4.80 -6.84 6.19
C LEU A 47 5.60 -6.02 5.16
N ALA A 48 5.78 -6.55 3.96
CA ALA A 48 6.42 -5.81 2.86
C ALA A 48 5.60 -4.58 2.45
N ALA A 49 4.27 -4.69 2.36
CA ALA A 49 3.39 -3.56 2.09
C ALA A 49 3.51 -2.47 3.17
N LEU A 50 3.52 -2.86 4.46
CA LEU A 50 3.75 -1.95 5.59
C LEU A 50 5.11 -1.24 5.51
N LEU A 51 6.17 -1.94 5.10
CA LEU A 51 7.49 -1.33 4.93
C LEU A 51 7.51 -0.31 3.78
N ILE A 52 6.80 -0.58 2.68
CA ILE A 52 6.68 0.36 1.56
C ILE A 52 5.99 1.65 2.03
N ASP A 53 4.85 1.55 2.73
CA ASP A 53 4.12 2.69 3.32
C ASP A 53 4.96 3.48 4.34
N GLY A 54 5.69 2.79 5.21
CA GLY A 54 6.58 3.48 6.17
C GLY A 54 7.71 4.27 5.49
N VAL A 55 8.27 3.72 4.40
CA VAL A 55 9.35 4.36 3.64
C VAL A 55 8.81 5.51 2.80
N ASP A 56 7.70 5.33 2.09
CA ASP A 56 7.18 6.34 1.18
C ASP A 56 6.73 7.62 1.91
N GLY A 57 6.09 7.50 3.08
CA GLY A 57 5.66 8.63 3.88
C GLY A 57 6.85 9.41 4.44
N THR A 58 7.94 8.69 4.75
CA THR A 58 9.20 9.32 5.18
C THR A 58 9.87 10.06 4.02
N LEU A 59 9.90 9.46 2.83
CA LEU A 59 10.42 10.11 1.62
C LEU A 59 9.56 11.30 1.19
N ALA A 60 8.23 11.20 1.29
CA ALA A 60 7.29 12.27 0.96
C ALA A 60 7.53 13.53 1.81
N ARG A 61 7.74 13.35 3.11
CA ARG A 61 8.12 14.44 4.04
C ARG A 61 9.50 15.00 3.71
N ARG A 62 10.48 14.14 3.44
CA ARG A 62 11.86 14.55 3.13
C ARG A 62 11.96 15.38 1.84
N PHE A 63 11.18 15.03 0.82
CA PHE A 63 11.20 15.71 -0.49
C PHE A 63 10.10 16.77 -0.66
N ARG A 64 9.35 17.09 0.41
CA ARG A 64 8.27 18.10 0.39
C ARG A 64 7.29 17.88 -0.77
N VAL A 65 6.90 16.62 -0.99
CA VAL A 65 6.12 16.22 -2.18
C VAL A 65 4.83 17.03 -2.35
N THR A 66 4.15 17.36 -1.25
CA THR A 66 2.94 18.20 -1.26
C THR A 66 3.19 19.65 -1.69
N GLU A 67 4.39 20.18 -1.46
CA GLU A 67 4.78 21.51 -1.94
C GLU A 67 5.21 21.45 -3.42
N VAL A 68 5.92 20.39 -3.81
CA VAL A 68 6.47 20.21 -5.17
C VAL A 68 5.37 19.84 -6.18
N LEU A 69 4.42 18.98 -5.79
CA LEU A 69 3.32 18.47 -6.60
C LEU A 69 1.97 18.71 -5.90
N PRO A 70 1.53 19.97 -5.71
CA PRO A 70 0.34 20.30 -4.92
C PRO A 70 -0.98 19.77 -5.50
N ASN A 71 -0.98 19.42 -6.79
CA ASN A 71 -2.15 18.91 -7.50
C ASN A 71 -2.18 17.38 -7.60
N VAL A 72 -1.20 16.67 -7.03
CA VAL A 72 -1.13 15.20 -7.03
C VAL A 72 -1.40 14.70 -5.62
N SER A 73 -2.52 13.99 -5.44
CA SER A 73 -2.87 13.41 -4.15
C SER A 73 -2.21 12.03 -3.98
N GLY A 74 -0.96 12.01 -3.51
CA GLY A 74 -0.29 10.75 -3.09
C GLY A 74 -1.09 10.00 -2.03
N LYS A 75 -1.77 10.75 -1.15
CA LYS A 75 -2.66 10.23 -0.12
C LYS A 75 -3.78 9.34 -0.65
N ASN A 76 -4.27 9.60 -1.87
CA ASN A 76 -5.31 8.74 -2.46
C ASN A 76 -4.73 7.38 -2.87
N ILE A 77 -3.46 7.34 -3.30
CA ILE A 77 -2.77 6.10 -3.66
C ILE A 77 -2.51 5.29 -2.39
N ASP A 78 -1.99 5.91 -1.33
CA ASP A 78 -1.82 5.28 0.00
C ASP A 78 -3.12 4.66 0.48
N PHE A 79 -4.23 5.43 0.45
CA PHE A 79 -5.51 4.93 0.92
C PHE A 79 -6.00 3.67 0.22
N VAL A 80 -5.74 3.53 -1.09
CA VAL A 80 -6.11 2.31 -1.82
C VAL A 80 -5.28 1.12 -1.32
N ILE A 81 -3.99 1.33 -1.10
CA ILE A 81 -3.07 0.28 -0.64
C ILE A 81 -3.33 -0.09 0.82
N ASP A 82 -3.56 0.90 1.68
CA ASP A 82 -3.95 0.74 3.09
C ASP A 82 -5.25 -0.04 3.22
N PHE A 83 -6.28 0.38 2.48
CA PHE A 83 -7.57 -0.31 2.54
C PHE A 83 -7.42 -1.76 2.07
N ALA A 84 -6.64 -1.99 1.01
CA ALA A 84 -6.42 -3.35 0.52
C ALA A 84 -5.61 -4.21 1.51
N SER A 85 -4.53 -3.66 2.09
CA SER A 85 -3.63 -4.39 3.00
C SER A 85 -4.22 -4.59 4.41
N TYR A 86 -4.99 -3.64 4.93
CA TYR A 86 -5.55 -3.71 6.29
C TYR A 86 -6.99 -4.21 6.36
N ALA A 87 -7.78 -4.09 5.30
CA ALA A 87 -9.17 -4.57 5.30
C ALA A 87 -9.37 -5.75 4.36
N ILE A 88 -9.01 -5.62 3.08
CA ILE A 88 -9.34 -6.65 2.07
C ILE A 88 -8.57 -7.95 2.29
N VAL A 89 -7.23 -7.90 2.36
CA VAL A 89 -6.43 -9.11 2.54
C VAL A 89 -6.75 -9.82 3.86
N PRO A 90 -6.86 -9.13 5.01
CA PRO A 90 -7.22 -9.81 6.26
C PRO A 90 -8.63 -10.41 6.24
N ALA A 91 -9.62 -9.73 5.65
CA ALA A 91 -10.96 -10.29 5.50
C ALA A 91 -10.94 -11.55 4.63
N TYR A 92 -10.22 -11.53 3.51
CA TYR A 92 -10.05 -12.69 2.65
C TYR A 92 -9.30 -13.83 3.35
N MET A 93 -8.29 -13.51 4.16
CA MET A 93 -7.56 -14.49 4.96
C MET A 93 -8.45 -15.18 5.99
N ILE A 94 -9.32 -14.45 6.68
CA ILE A 94 -10.26 -15.05 7.63
C ILE A 94 -11.25 -15.96 6.90
N TYR A 95 -11.76 -15.52 5.74
CA TYR A 95 -12.63 -16.35 4.90
C TYR A 95 -11.96 -17.68 4.49
N GLU A 96 -10.75 -17.62 3.91
CA GLU A 96 -10.01 -18.82 3.47
C GLU A 96 -9.48 -19.69 4.63
N SER A 97 -9.38 -19.14 5.84
CA SER A 97 -8.90 -19.90 7.01
C SER A 97 -9.90 -20.93 7.54
N GLY A 98 -11.18 -20.82 7.16
CA GLY A 98 -12.25 -21.67 7.71
C GLY A 98 -12.54 -21.44 9.20
N LEU A 99 -12.04 -20.35 9.79
CA LEU A 99 -12.25 -20.03 11.21
C LEU A 99 -13.66 -19.52 11.53
N MET A 100 -14.47 -19.19 10.52
CA MET A 100 -15.83 -18.68 10.73
C MET A 100 -16.82 -19.83 10.94
N GLU A 101 -17.63 -19.73 12.00
CA GLU A 101 -18.71 -20.67 12.31
C GLU A 101 -20.09 -20.03 12.20
N GLY A 102 -21.14 -20.85 12.04
CA GLY A 102 -22.53 -20.40 12.04
C GLY A 102 -22.89 -19.52 10.85
N PRO A 103 -23.76 -18.49 11.02
CA PRO A 103 -24.26 -17.67 9.90
C PRO A 103 -23.20 -16.79 9.23
N TRP A 104 -21.97 -16.78 9.77
CA TRP A 104 -20.83 -16.04 9.24
C TRP A 104 -19.93 -16.89 8.35
N ASN A 105 -20.14 -18.21 8.29
CA ASN A 105 -19.45 -19.05 7.33
C ASN A 105 -20.03 -18.83 5.93
N LEU A 106 -19.24 -18.22 5.04
CA LEU A 106 -19.62 -17.86 3.68
C LEU A 106 -19.14 -18.87 2.63
N ALA A 107 -18.44 -19.93 3.05
CA ALA A 107 -17.88 -20.98 2.18
C ALA A 107 -18.89 -22.08 1.84
#